data_AF-A0A1G8KF40-F1
#
_entry.id   AF-A0A1G8KF40-F1
#
_cell.length_a   1.000
_cell.length_b   1.000
_cell.length_c   1.000
_cell.angle_alpha   90.00
_cell.angle_beta   90.00
_cell.angle_gamma   90.00
#
_symmetry.space_group_name_H-M   'P 1'
#
loop_
_entity.id
_entity.type
_entity.pdbx_description
1 polymer ?
#
loop_
_entity_poly.entity_id
_entity_poly.type
_entity_poly.pdbx_seq_one_letter_code
_entity_poly.pdbx_strand_id
1 'polypeptide(L)' 'MSEQQDRIFLSAPHMSGNEQKYIQEAFDQNWIAPLGNNVNAFEKELAAYSGM' A
#
# COMPACT_ATOMS: atom_id res chain seq x y z
N MET A 1 -12.33 20.00 31.10
CA MET A 1 -11.81 19.70 29.75
C MET A 1 -10.80 18.60 29.93
N SER A 2 -11.15 17.36 29.59
CA SER A 2 -10.25 16.22 29.73
C SER A 2 -9.23 16.29 28.60
N GLU A 3 -7.98 16.60 28.94
CA GLU A 3 -6.83 16.48 28.04
C GLU A 3 -6.73 15.00 27.62
N GLN A 4 -7.16 14.72 26.39
CA GLN A 4 -7.02 13.40 25.77
C GLN A 4 -5.55 13.30 25.34
N GLN A 5 -4.73 12.54 26.07
CA GLN A 5 -3.37 12.26 25.62
C GLN A 5 -3.45 11.52 24.28
N ASP A 6 -2.90 12.14 23.24
CA ASP A 6 -2.80 11.51 21.93
C ASP A 6 -2.04 10.19 22.06
N ARG A 7 -2.65 9.12 21.55
CA ARG A 7 -2.05 7.78 21.61
C ARG A 7 -0.73 7.79 20.85
N ILE A 8 0.37 7.48 21.53
CA ILE A 8 1.67 7.30 20.89
C ILE A 8 1.67 5.92 20.20
N PHE A 9 1.68 5.93 18.86
CA PHE A 9 1.81 4.71 18.06
C PHE A 9 3.28 4.43 17.78
N LEU A 10 3.71 3.16 17.92
CA LEU A 10 5.08 2.76 17.60
C LEU A 10 5.35 2.71 16.09
N SER A 11 4.32 2.39 15.30
CA SER A 11 4.41 2.22 13.85
C SER A 11 3.04 2.34 13.19
N ALA A 12 2.45 3.54 13.23
CA ALA A 12 1.23 3.79 12.47
C ALA A 12 1.52 3.64 10.96
N PRO A 13 0.58 3.08 10.17
CA PRO A 13 0.76 3.00 8.72
C PRO A 13 0.94 4.41 8.14
N HIS A 14 1.96 4.58 7.31
CA HIS A 14 2.23 5.83 6.60
C HIS A 14 1.80 5.65 5.14
N MET A 15 0.74 6.36 4.75
CA MET A 15 0.24 6.35 3.37
C MET A 15 1.02 7.38 2.56
N SER A 16 1.84 6.91 1.62
CA SER A 16 2.75 7.71 0.79
C SER A 16 2.05 8.45 -0.37
N GLY A 17 0.78 8.14 -0.63
CA GLY A 17 -0.12 8.88 -1.52
C GLY A 17 -0.57 8.11 -2.76
N ASN A 18 0.16 7.06 -3.18
CA ASN A 18 -0.18 6.27 -4.37
C ASN A 18 -1.09 5.07 -4.06
N GLU A 19 -1.24 4.70 -2.79
CA GLU A 19 -1.95 3.48 -2.39
C GLU A 19 -3.41 3.52 -2.87
N GLN A 20 -4.12 4.63 -2.64
CA GLN A 20 -5.52 4.78 -3.08
C GLN A 20 -5.66 4.70 -4.61
N LYS A 21 -4.68 5.23 -5.34
CA LYS A 21 -4.65 5.19 -6.80
C LYS A 21 -4.56 3.74 -7.29
N TYR A 22 -3.63 2.95 -6.77
CA TYR A 22 -3.46 1.55 -7.19
C TYR A 22 -4.66 0.67 -6.82
N ILE A 23 -5.32 0.97 -5.69
CA ILE A 23 -6.59 0.34 -5.33
C ILE A 23 -7.67 0.70 -6.35
N GLN A 24 -7.82 1.98 -6.71
CA GLN A 24 -8.81 2.40 -7.70
C GLN A 24 -8.55 1.75 -9.07
N GLU A 25 -7.30 1.70 -9.52
CA GLU A 25 -6.91 1.03 -10.77
C GLU A 25 -7.31 -0.46 -10.77
N ALA A 26 -7.14 -1.16 -9.65
CA ALA A 26 -7.56 -2.56 -9.53
C ALA A 26 -9.10 -2.72 -9.66
N PHE A 27 -9.87 -1.79 -9.07
CA PHE A 27 -11.32 -1.77 -9.25
C PHE A 27 -11.74 -1.44 -10.68
N ASP A 28 -11.12 -0.43 -11.29
CA ASP A 28 -11.43 0.01 -12.66
C ASP A 28 -11.14 -1.09 -13.69
N GLN A 29 -10.10 -1.89 -13.45
CA GLN A 29 -9.74 -3.04 -14.29
C GLN A 29 -10.54 -4.30 -13.97
N ASN A 30 -11.48 -4.23 -13.00
CA ASN A 30 -12.21 -5.37 -12.46
C ASN A 30 -11.27 -6.53 -12.07
N TRP A 31 -10.10 -6.19 -11.54
CA TRP A 31 -9.05 -7.11 -11.19
C TRP A 31 -8.86 -7.11 -9.67
N ILE A 32 -9.88 -7.59 -8.95
CA ILE A 32 -9.86 -7.74 -7.49
C ILE A 32 -9.57 -9.21 -7.15
N ALA A 33 -8.35 -9.64 -7.45
CA ALA A 33 -7.89 -11.03 -7.36
C ALA A 33 -6.47 -11.10 -6.76
N PRO A 34 -6.04 -12.27 -6.22
CA PRO A 34 -4.76 -12.41 -5.54
C PRO A 34 -3.51 -12.38 -6.45
N LEU A 35 -3.70 -12.46 -7.77
CA LEU A 35 -2.68 -12.25 -8.78
C LEU A 35 -3.06 -11.01 -9.57
N GLY A 36 -2.18 -10.36 -10.34
CA GLY A 36 -2.56 -9.22 -11.19
C GLY A 36 -1.41 -8.24 -11.46
N ASN A 37 -1.72 -7.15 -12.18
CA ASN A 37 -0.72 -6.17 -12.59
C ASN A 37 0.03 -5.56 -11.40
N ASN A 38 -0.69 -5.17 -10.34
CA ASN A 38 -0.08 -4.61 -9.12
C ASN A 38 0.86 -5.63 -8.43
N VAL A 39 0.50 -6.91 -8.43
CA VAL A 39 1.33 -7.99 -7.84
C VAL A 39 2.58 -8.22 -8.66
N ASN A 40 2.45 -8.31 -9.99
CA ASN A 40 3.59 -8.47 -10.90
C ASN A 40 4.57 -7.29 -10.79
N ALA A 41 4.04 -6.06 -10.69
CA ALA A 41 4.85 -4.87 -10.51
C ALA A 41 5.58 -4.88 -9.16
N PHE A 42 4.88 -5.21 -8.07
CA PHE A 42 5.46 -5.34 -6.74
C PHE A 42 6.60 -6.37 -6.71
N GLU A 43 6.40 -7.56 -7.26
CA GLU A 43 7.43 -8.61 -7.31
C GLU A 43 8.67 -8.14 -8.09
N LYS A 44 8.47 -7.49 -9.24
CA LYS A 44 9.56 -6.96 -10.07
C LYS A 44 10.33 -5.85 -9.35
N GLU A 45 9.64 -4.90 -8.73
CA GLU A 45 10.27 -3.79 -8.00
C GLU A 45 11.02 -4.29 -6.77
N LEU A 46 10.46 -5.27 -6.05
CA LEU A 46 11.11 -5.87 -4.89
C LEU A 46 12.36 -6.68 -5.28
N ALA A 47 12.30 -7.43 -6.38
CA ALA A 47 13.46 -8.12 -6.94
C ALA A 47 14.57 -7.13 -7.30
N ALA A 48 14.23 -6.05 -8.01
CA ALA A 48 15.18 -5.00 -8.37
C ALA A 48 15.77 -4.30 -7.12
N TYR A 49 14.94 -4.01 -6.11
CA TYR A 49 15.38 -3.39 -4.85
C TYR A 49 16.34 -4.29 -4.06
N SER A 50 16.10 -5.60 -4.06
CA SER A 50 16.96 -6.60 -3.40
C SER A 50 18.21 -6.98 -4.20
N GLY A 51 18.31 -6.53 -5.46
CA GLY A 51 19.46 -6.78 -6.34
C GLY A 51 19.42 -8.13 -7.07
N MET A 52 18.22 -8.70 -7.25
CA MET A 52 17.98 -9.90 -8.05
C MET A 52 17.65 -9.60 -9.51
#